data_AF-A0A536SZL8-F1
#
_entry.id   AF-A0A536SZL8-F1
#
_cell.length_a   1.000
_cell.length_b   1.000
_cell.length_c   1.000
_cell.angle_alpha   90.00
_cell.angle_beta   90.00
_cell.angle_gamma   90.00
#
_symmetry.space_group_name_H-M   'P 1'
#
loop_
_entity.id
_entity.type
_entity.pdbx_description
1 polymer ?
#
loop_
_entity_poly.entity_id
_entity_poly.type
_entity_poly.pdbx_seq_one_letter_code
_entity_poly.pdbx_strand_id
1 'polypeptide(L)'
;MNASCANVRRARPLLGTLVEIRTAAGGERALRAIERAFVAIERVHHAMSAQESTSDIARLRAGRWAGLDPWTRRVLDRAEEVRSATDGLFDCAACRYSLDGIAKGFAVDRAVEVLRDADIAGGAVNAGGDLRLFGGELQDVYVRTPHAPAHLECIGRVREAAVATSASVLLVAPRGARLRAGLRGATIIAADCMTADALTKPCLLEPERATELAARFAAHALVW
;
A
#
# COMPACT_ATOMS: atom_id res chain seq x y z
N MET A 1 9.79 -31.57 -23.92
CA MET A 1 8.46 -31.27 -23.34
C MET A 1 8.48 -29.81 -22.92
N ASN A 2 7.94 -28.90 -23.72
CA ASN A 2 7.85 -27.48 -23.36
C ASN A 2 6.67 -27.30 -22.40
N ALA A 3 6.93 -27.36 -21.10
CA ALA A 3 6.01 -26.82 -20.11
C ALA A 3 5.95 -25.31 -20.36
N SER A 4 4.88 -24.85 -21.01
CA SER A 4 4.60 -23.44 -21.22
C SER A 4 4.62 -22.73 -19.87
N CYS A 5 5.61 -21.85 -19.70
CA CYS A 5 5.80 -20.98 -18.54
C CYS A 5 4.81 -19.81 -18.64
N ALA A 6 3.50 -20.10 -18.70
CA ALA A 6 2.48 -19.07 -18.79
C ALA A 6 2.42 -18.33 -17.45
N ASN A 7 2.68 -17.02 -17.47
CA ASN A 7 2.42 -16.17 -16.32
C ASN A 7 0.96 -16.30 -15.87
N VAL A 8 0.72 -16.16 -14.56
CA VAL A 8 -0.63 -16.25 -13.99
C VAL A 8 -0.98 -14.92 -13.36
N ARG A 9 -2.18 -14.43 -13.69
CA ARG A 9 -2.81 -13.24 -13.13
C ARG A 9 -4.20 -13.59 -12.59
N ARG A 10 -4.51 -13.08 -11.40
CA ARG A 10 -5.84 -13.15 -10.78
C ARG A 10 -6.16 -11.81 -10.14
N ALA A 11 -7.44 -11.48 -10.09
CA ALA A 11 -7.90 -10.27 -9.45
C ALA A 11 -9.19 -10.53 -8.66
N ARG A 12 -9.36 -9.82 -7.53
CA ARG A 12 -10.54 -9.87 -6.66
C ARG A 12 -10.90 -8.49 -6.12
N PRO A 13 -12.20 -8.18 -5.91
CA PRO A 13 -12.60 -6.97 -5.20
C PRO A 13 -12.32 -7.15 -3.70
N LEU A 14 -11.31 -6.44 -3.18
CA LEU A 14 -10.89 -6.47 -1.77
C LEU A 14 -10.35 -5.08 -1.38
N LEU A 15 -10.37 -4.75 -0.09
CA LEU A 15 -9.85 -3.46 0.42
C LEU A 15 -10.51 -2.21 -0.21
N GLY A 16 -11.76 -2.34 -0.67
CA GLY A 16 -12.48 -1.25 -1.36
C GLY A 16 -11.97 -0.96 -2.77
N THR A 17 -11.18 -1.85 -3.37
CA THR A 17 -10.64 -1.70 -4.73
C THR A 17 -10.49 -3.06 -5.43
N LEU A 18 -9.96 -3.07 -6.66
CA LEU A 18 -9.55 -4.30 -7.32
C LEU A 18 -8.11 -4.63 -6.90
N VAL A 19 -7.93 -5.77 -6.25
CA VAL A 19 -6.62 -6.30 -5.91
C VAL A 19 -6.22 -7.32 -6.96
N GLU A 20 -5.06 -7.11 -7.56
CA GLU A 20 -4.48 -7.96 -8.58
C GLU A 20 -3.18 -8.58 -8.09
N ILE A 21 -3.02 -9.88 -8.36
CA ILE A 21 -1.78 -10.62 -8.13
C ILE A 21 -1.34 -11.23 -9.45
N ARG A 22 -0.10 -10.94 -9.85
CA ARG A 22 0.57 -11.56 -10.99
C ARG A 22 1.84 -12.26 -10.54
N THR A 23 2.13 -13.39 -11.17
CA THR A 23 3.34 -14.20 -10.91
C THR A 23 4.05 -14.48 -12.23
N ALA A 24 5.38 -14.51 -12.20
CA ALA A 24 6.20 -14.78 -13.38
C ALA A 24 6.15 -16.26 -13.80
N ALA A 25 5.80 -17.16 -12.88
CA ALA A 25 5.67 -18.59 -13.12
C ALA A 25 4.20 -19.03 -13.15
N GLY A 26 3.93 -20.08 -13.93
CA GLY A 26 2.60 -20.68 -14.05
C GLY A 26 2.38 -21.94 -13.23
N GLY A 27 1.25 -22.60 -13.49
CA GLY A 27 0.92 -23.90 -12.94
C GLY A 27 0.23 -23.87 -11.58
N GLU A 28 -0.09 -25.07 -11.07
CA GLU A 28 -0.89 -25.20 -9.85
C GLU A 28 -0.23 -24.61 -8.60
N ARG A 29 1.10 -24.67 -8.52
CA ARG A 29 1.85 -24.07 -7.41
C ARG A 29 1.61 -22.56 -7.34
N ALA A 30 1.72 -21.87 -8.48
CA ALA A 30 1.48 -20.44 -8.56
C ALA A 30 0.02 -20.11 -8.21
N LEU A 31 -0.94 -20.90 -8.69
CA LEU A 31 -2.35 -20.72 -8.35
C LEU A 31 -2.60 -20.88 -6.84
N ARG A 32 -2.08 -21.94 -6.20
CA ARG A 32 -2.20 -22.13 -4.74
C ARG A 32 -1.53 -21.01 -3.95
N ALA A 33 -0.39 -20.50 -4.42
CA ALA A 33 0.30 -19.38 -3.78
C ALA A 33 -0.52 -18.08 -3.87
N ILE A 34 -1.11 -17.80 -5.03
CA ILE A 34 -2.02 -16.67 -5.24
C ILE A 34 -3.24 -16.76 -4.33
N GLU A 35 -3.85 -17.95 -4.20
CA GLU A 35 -4.98 -18.16 -3.29
C GLU A 35 -4.60 -17.86 -1.83
N ARG A 36 -3.44 -18.37 -1.37
CA ARG A 36 -2.93 -18.06 -0.02
C ARG A 36 -2.65 -16.56 0.17
N ALA A 37 -2.16 -15.88 -0.87
CA ALA A 37 -1.90 -14.45 -0.82
C ALA A 37 -3.21 -13.64 -0.71
N PHE A 38 -4.27 -14.06 -1.42
CA PHE A 38 -5.60 -13.46 -1.23
C PHE A 38 -6.15 -13.69 0.17
N VAL A 39 -5.98 -14.87 0.76
CA VAL A 39 -6.37 -15.13 2.17
C VAL A 39 -5.64 -14.20 3.14
N ALA A 40 -4.37 -13.89 2.90
CA ALA A 40 -3.63 -12.92 3.70
C ALA A 40 -4.20 -11.50 3.56
N ILE A 41 -4.57 -11.09 2.34
CA ILE A 41 -5.22 -9.80 2.10
C ILE A 41 -6.60 -9.73 2.75
N GLU A 42 -7.39 -10.81 2.68
CA GLU A 42 -8.71 -10.92 3.31
C GLU A 42 -8.61 -10.79 4.84
N ARG A 43 -7.58 -11.37 5.46
CA ARG A 43 -7.32 -11.17 6.90
C ARG A 43 -7.12 -9.68 7.24
N VAL A 44 -6.32 -8.96 6.45
CA VAL A 44 -6.13 -7.51 6.63
C VAL A 44 -7.44 -6.76 6.39
N HIS A 45 -8.18 -7.12 5.33
CA HIS A 45 -9.47 -6.52 5.00
C HIS A 45 -10.44 -6.58 6.18
N HIS A 46 -10.64 -7.75 6.78
CA HIS A 46 -11.56 -7.92 7.90
C HIS A 46 -11.04 -7.28 9.19
N ALA A 47 -9.77 -7.53 9.55
CA ALA A 47 -9.20 -7.02 10.79
C ALA A 47 -9.12 -5.49 10.81
N MET A 48 -8.85 -4.85 9.66
CA MET A 48 -8.57 -3.42 9.56
C MET A 48 -9.66 -2.61 8.84
N SER A 49 -10.84 -3.20 8.61
CA SER A 49 -11.98 -2.50 7.99
C SER A 49 -12.59 -1.46 8.92
N ALA A 50 -12.82 -0.26 8.40
CA ALA A 50 -13.49 0.82 9.14
C ALA A 50 -15.02 0.62 9.25
N GLN A 51 -15.60 -0.24 8.41
CA GLN A 51 -17.03 -0.48 8.25
C GLN A 51 -17.49 -1.74 9.00
N GLU A 52 -16.59 -2.69 9.26
CA GLU A 52 -16.91 -3.92 9.99
C GLU A 52 -16.95 -3.67 11.50
N SER A 53 -18.08 -4.00 12.13
CA SER A 53 -18.29 -3.80 13.57
C SER A 53 -17.42 -4.71 14.46
N THR A 54 -16.94 -5.82 13.90
CA THR A 54 -16.08 -6.80 14.57
C THR A 54 -14.58 -6.54 14.35
N SER A 55 -14.22 -5.55 13.54
CA SER A 55 -12.81 -5.27 13.22
C SER A 55 -12.04 -4.74 14.42
N ASP A 56 -10.71 -4.81 14.33
CA ASP A 56 -9.84 -4.18 15.31
C ASP A 56 -9.98 -2.66 15.30
N ILE A 57 -10.33 -2.05 14.16
CA ILE A 57 -10.61 -0.60 14.09
C ILE A 57 -11.84 -0.25 14.93
N ALA A 58 -12.91 -1.04 14.84
CA ALA A 58 -14.11 -0.83 15.66
C ALA A 58 -13.78 -0.98 17.16
N ARG A 59 -12.89 -1.91 17.52
CA ARG A 59 -12.39 -2.09 18.90
C ARG A 59 -11.56 -0.91 19.38
N LEU A 60 -10.61 -0.44 18.58
CA LEU A 60 -9.77 0.73 18.87
C LEU A 60 -10.61 1.99 19.07
N ARG A 61 -11.60 2.23 18.20
CA ARG A 61 -12.55 3.36 18.31
C ARG A 61 -13.38 3.32 19.59
N ALA A 62 -13.61 2.13 20.14
CA ALA A 62 -14.28 1.92 21.42
C ALA A 62 -13.32 1.88 22.63
N GLY A 63 -12.03 2.22 22.43
CA GLY A 63 -11.02 2.22 23.49
C GLY A 63 -10.53 0.83 23.92
N ARG A 64 -10.80 -0.22 23.13
CA ARG A 64 -10.43 -1.61 23.47
C ARG A 64 -9.14 -2.04 22.74
N TRP A 65 -8.06 -2.18 23.49
CA TRP A 65 -6.72 -2.53 22.96
C TRP A 65 -6.31 -3.99 23.22
N ALA A 66 -6.99 -4.67 24.15
CA ALA A 66 -6.69 -6.06 24.46
C ALA A 66 -7.12 -6.97 23.30
N GLY A 67 -6.27 -7.93 22.91
CA GLY A 67 -6.58 -8.97 21.93
C GLY A 67 -6.69 -8.54 20.47
N LEU A 68 -6.07 -7.42 20.07
CA LEU A 68 -5.94 -7.04 18.64
C LEU A 68 -5.11 -8.09 17.89
N ASP A 69 -5.40 -8.26 16.60
CA ASP A 69 -4.60 -9.08 15.70
C ASP A 69 -3.14 -8.59 15.73
N PRO A 70 -2.14 -9.49 15.79
CA PRO A 70 -0.73 -9.10 15.73
C PRO A 70 -0.36 -8.26 14.52
N TRP A 71 -1.04 -8.45 13.38
CA TRP A 71 -0.84 -7.64 12.19
C TRP A 71 -1.37 -6.22 12.36
N THR A 72 -2.51 -6.04 13.03
CA THR A 72 -3.01 -4.71 13.38
C THR A 72 -2.02 -3.99 14.29
N ARG A 73 -1.43 -4.68 15.28
CA ARG A 73 -0.39 -4.09 16.15
C ARG A 73 0.82 -3.63 15.35
N ARG A 74 1.34 -4.47 14.45
CA ARG A 74 2.45 -4.12 13.56
C ARG A 74 2.12 -2.90 12.69
N VAL A 75 0.87 -2.75 12.25
CA VAL A 75 0.42 -1.58 11.50
C VAL A 75 0.40 -0.32 12.37
N LEU A 76 -0.07 -0.42 13.61
CA LEU A 76 -0.07 0.69 14.56
C LEU A 76 1.36 1.12 14.93
N ASP A 77 2.27 0.17 15.14
CA ASP A 77 3.67 0.47 15.47
C ASP A 77 4.35 1.27 14.35
N ARG A 78 4.21 0.82 13.10
CA ARG A 78 4.73 1.56 11.94
C ARG A 78 4.00 2.88 11.72
N ALA A 79 2.69 2.95 11.98
CA ALA A 79 1.96 4.22 11.92
C ALA A 79 2.52 5.25 12.91
N GLU A 80 2.91 4.81 14.11
CA GLU A 80 3.54 5.67 15.12
C GLU A 80 4.95 6.11 14.69
N GLU A 81 5.75 5.21 14.11
CA GLU A 81 7.04 5.55 13.51
C GLU A 81 6.89 6.65 12.45
N VAL A 82 5.93 6.49 11.53
CA VAL A 82 5.64 7.49 10.48
C VAL A 82 5.11 8.78 11.09
N ARG A 83 4.22 8.71 12.10
CA ARG A 83 3.71 9.89 12.80
C ARG A 83 4.85 10.72 13.40
N SER A 84 5.73 10.07 14.16
CA SER A 84 6.87 10.72 14.81
C SER A 84 7.83 11.31 13.79
N ALA A 85 8.18 10.55 12.75
CA ALA A 85 9.10 10.99 11.70
C ALA A 85 8.49 12.01 10.72
N THR A 86 7.21 12.34 10.83
CA THR A 86 6.55 13.33 9.97
C THR A 86 5.91 14.46 10.79
N ASP A 87 6.36 14.65 12.03
CA ASP A 87 5.88 15.71 12.93
C ASP A 87 4.34 15.71 13.10
N GLY A 88 3.73 14.52 13.04
CA GLY A 88 2.29 14.33 13.17
C GLY A 88 1.47 14.43 11.87
N LEU A 89 2.12 14.60 10.70
CA LEU A 89 1.40 14.66 9.42
C LEU A 89 0.67 13.36 9.05
N PHE A 90 1.13 12.22 9.58
CA PHE A 90 0.41 10.94 9.53
C PHE A 90 -0.06 10.56 10.94
N ASP A 91 -1.30 10.86 11.30
CA ASP A 91 -1.84 10.55 12.63
C ASP A 91 -3.15 9.75 12.54
N CYS A 92 -3.05 8.44 12.75
CA CYS A 92 -4.20 7.55 12.79
C CYS A 92 -5.13 7.86 13.97
N ALA A 93 -4.60 8.22 15.14
CA ALA A 93 -5.40 8.50 16.34
C ALA A 93 -6.26 9.77 16.15
N ALA A 94 -5.69 10.82 15.54
CA ALA A 94 -6.42 12.02 15.13
C ALA A 94 -7.56 11.71 14.15
N CYS A 95 -7.41 10.65 13.35
CA CYS A 95 -8.37 10.15 12.37
C CYS A 95 -9.24 8.98 12.90
N ARG A 96 -9.52 8.94 14.21
CA ARG A 96 -10.33 7.90 14.87
C ARG A 96 -9.83 6.48 14.59
N TYR A 97 -8.51 6.31 14.65
CA TYR A 97 -7.78 5.07 14.35
C TYR A 97 -8.08 4.49 12.96
N SER A 98 -8.45 5.33 11.99
CA SER A 98 -8.48 4.85 10.60
C SER A 98 -7.07 4.47 10.18
N LEU A 99 -6.93 3.25 9.63
CA LEU A 99 -5.69 2.76 9.02
C LEU A 99 -5.71 2.96 7.50
N ASP A 100 -6.60 3.81 7.01
CA ASP A 100 -6.57 4.29 5.63
C ASP A 100 -5.22 4.95 5.35
N GLY A 101 -4.59 4.58 4.24
CA GLY A 101 -3.27 5.06 3.86
C GLY A 101 -2.11 4.31 4.50
N ILE A 102 -2.33 3.14 5.12
CA ILE A 102 -1.22 2.25 5.54
C ILE A 102 -1.60 0.77 5.48
N ALA A 103 -2.87 0.43 5.77
CA ALA A 103 -3.33 -0.95 5.81
C ALA A 103 -3.30 -1.63 4.43
N LYS A 104 -3.56 -0.88 3.34
CA LYS A 104 -3.51 -1.45 1.97
C LYS A 104 -2.09 -1.79 1.58
N GLY A 105 -1.14 -0.87 1.79
CA GLY A 105 0.29 -1.16 1.60
C GLY A 105 0.75 -2.36 2.42
N PHE A 106 0.33 -2.48 3.68
CA PHE A 106 0.63 -3.66 4.51
C PHE A 106 0.06 -4.95 3.93
N ALA A 107 -1.20 -4.96 3.46
CA ALA A 107 -1.81 -6.13 2.83
C ALA A 107 -1.05 -6.58 1.58
N VAL A 108 -0.60 -5.62 0.76
CA VAL A 108 0.21 -5.86 -0.43
C VAL A 108 1.54 -6.50 -0.05
N ASP A 109 2.22 -6.00 0.99
CA ASP A 109 3.47 -6.60 1.47
C ASP A 109 3.24 -8.01 2.03
N ARG A 110 2.16 -8.25 2.79
CA ARG A 110 1.81 -9.60 3.27
C ARG A 110 1.59 -10.58 2.12
N ALA A 111 0.91 -10.15 1.07
CA ALA A 111 0.69 -10.98 -0.11
C ALA A 111 2.02 -11.35 -0.79
N VAL A 112 2.95 -10.40 -0.92
CA VAL A 112 4.30 -10.66 -1.49
C VAL A 112 5.12 -11.60 -0.60
N GLU A 113 5.08 -11.43 0.72
CA GLU A 113 5.73 -12.38 1.65
C GLU A 113 5.19 -13.80 1.46
N VAL A 114 3.87 -13.98 1.40
CA VAL A 114 3.25 -15.29 1.17
C VAL A 114 3.67 -15.91 -0.17
N LEU A 115 3.78 -15.10 -1.22
CA LEU A 115 4.25 -15.56 -2.53
C LEU A 115 5.72 -16.01 -2.47
N ARG A 116 6.59 -15.25 -1.79
CA ARG A 116 8.00 -15.60 -1.59
C ARG A 116 8.16 -16.87 -0.76
N ASP A 117 7.40 -17.01 0.32
CA ASP A 117 7.39 -18.21 1.17
C ASP A 117 6.90 -19.46 0.42
N ALA A 118 6.21 -19.27 -0.70
CA ALA A 118 5.80 -20.34 -1.61
C ALA A 118 6.79 -20.57 -2.77
N ASP A 119 8.02 -20.05 -2.68
CA ASP A 119 9.08 -20.00 -3.69
C ASP A 119 8.64 -19.46 -5.06
N ILE A 120 7.75 -18.46 -5.08
CA ILE A 120 7.49 -17.72 -6.31
C ILE A 120 8.64 -16.74 -6.53
N ALA A 121 9.38 -16.94 -7.63
CA ALA A 121 10.62 -16.20 -7.91
C ALA A 121 10.40 -14.71 -8.26
N GLY A 122 9.20 -14.33 -8.71
CA GLY A 122 8.91 -12.96 -9.07
C GLY A 122 7.45 -12.75 -9.47
N GLY A 123 7.04 -11.48 -9.44
CA GLY A 123 5.67 -11.09 -9.72
C GLY A 123 5.35 -9.69 -9.21
N ALA A 124 4.07 -9.44 -9.04
CA ALA A 124 3.60 -8.22 -8.40
C ALA A 124 2.24 -8.38 -7.75
N VAL A 125 1.98 -7.51 -6.79
CA VAL A 125 0.68 -7.32 -6.17
C VAL A 125 0.30 -5.86 -6.30
N ASN A 126 -0.91 -5.55 -6.77
CA ASN A 126 -1.42 -4.19 -6.89
C ASN A 126 -2.80 -4.09 -6.23
N ALA A 127 -2.95 -3.20 -5.27
CA ALA A 127 -4.23 -2.88 -4.65
C ALA A 127 -4.59 -1.41 -4.91
N GLY A 128 -5.31 -1.15 -6.01
CA GLY A 128 -5.82 0.20 -6.30
C GLY A 128 -4.75 1.28 -6.43
N GLY A 129 -3.55 0.94 -6.90
CA GLY A 129 -2.42 1.87 -7.01
C GLY A 129 -1.29 1.60 -6.01
N ASP A 130 -1.55 0.82 -4.95
CA ASP A 130 -0.52 0.32 -4.03
C ASP A 130 0.12 -0.92 -4.65
N LEU A 131 1.21 -0.70 -5.38
CA LEU A 131 1.96 -1.70 -6.13
C LEU A 131 3.16 -2.17 -5.33
N ARG A 132 3.40 -3.49 -5.32
CA ARG A 132 4.67 -4.09 -4.95
C ARG A 132 5.16 -5.03 -6.02
N LEU A 133 6.37 -4.76 -6.51
CA LEU A 133 7.13 -5.62 -7.40
C LEU A 133 8.12 -6.45 -6.57
N PHE A 134 8.27 -7.72 -6.94
CA PHE A 134 9.26 -8.62 -6.36
C PHE A 134 9.83 -9.55 -7.44
N GLY A 135 11.03 -10.06 -7.20
CA GLY A 135 11.86 -10.72 -8.21
C GLY A 135 12.84 -9.75 -8.88
N GLY A 136 13.78 -10.32 -9.63
CA GLY A 136 14.90 -9.58 -10.24
C GLY A 136 14.57 -8.77 -11.49
N GLU A 137 13.34 -8.83 -12.00
CA GLU A 137 12.95 -8.18 -13.25
C GLU A 137 12.73 -6.67 -13.07
N LEU A 138 13.38 -5.88 -13.92
CA LEU A 138 13.21 -4.44 -13.99
C LEU A 138 11.96 -4.09 -14.79
N GLN A 139 11.05 -3.30 -14.21
CA GLN A 139 9.76 -3.01 -14.81
C GLN A 139 9.48 -1.51 -14.85
N ASP A 140 8.84 -1.10 -15.95
CA ASP A 140 8.35 0.27 -16.13
C ASP A 140 7.15 0.51 -15.22
N VAL A 141 7.19 1.62 -14.47
CA VAL A 141 6.10 2.04 -13.58
C VAL A 141 5.37 3.20 -14.20
N TYR A 142 4.05 3.05 -14.27
CA TYR A 142 3.16 4.06 -14.80
C TYR A 142 2.22 4.57 -13.70
N VAL A 143 2.07 5.88 -13.62
CA VAL A 143 1.08 6.53 -12.75
C VAL A 143 0.01 7.21 -13.57
N ARG A 144 -1.19 7.27 -13.02
CA ARG A 144 -2.31 7.97 -13.62
C ARG A 144 -2.44 9.33 -12.96
N THR A 145 -2.38 10.41 -13.74
CA THR A 145 -2.59 11.75 -13.22
C THR A 145 -4.09 12.13 -13.27
N PRO A 146 -4.67 12.72 -12.21
CA PRO A 146 -6.07 13.16 -12.13
C PRO A 146 -6.49 14.17 -13.20
N HIS A 147 -5.57 14.96 -13.77
CA HIS A 147 -5.90 15.91 -14.87
C HIS A 147 -6.00 15.25 -16.23
N ALA A 148 -5.42 14.06 -16.36
CA ALA A 148 -5.43 13.29 -17.57
C ALA A 148 -5.66 11.81 -17.21
N PRO A 149 -6.84 11.45 -16.66
CA PRO A 149 -7.09 10.09 -16.20
C PRO A 149 -7.03 9.06 -17.34
N ALA A 150 -7.12 9.48 -18.60
CA ALA A 150 -6.91 8.62 -19.78
C ALA A 150 -5.42 8.38 -20.10
N HIS A 151 -4.50 9.14 -19.51
CA HIS A 151 -3.07 9.10 -19.80
C HIS A 151 -2.31 8.43 -18.66
N LEU A 152 -1.37 7.57 -19.04
CA LEU A 152 -0.41 6.94 -18.14
C LEU A 152 0.93 7.62 -18.36
N GLU A 153 1.53 8.12 -17.28
CA GLU A 153 2.86 8.72 -17.29
C GLU A 153 3.87 7.71 -16.74
N CYS A 154 4.92 7.44 -17.50
CA CYS A 154 6.02 6.58 -17.03
C CYS A 154 6.91 7.39 -16.08
N ILE A 155 7.01 6.97 -14.83
CA ILE A 155 7.84 7.62 -13.81
C ILE A 155 9.22 6.96 -13.64
N GLY A 156 9.51 5.95 -14.46
CA GLY A 156 10.79 5.28 -14.52
C GLY A 156 10.69 3.77 -14.32
N ARG A 157 11.86 3.17 -14.13
CA ARG A 157 12.06 1.73 -14.02
C ARG A 157 12.47 1.34 -12.62
N VAL A 158 11.80 0.35 -12.05
CA VAL A 158 12.12 -0.16 -10.71
C VAL A 158 12.15 -1.68 -10.68
N ARG A 159 12.84 -2.24 -9.69
CA ARG A 159 12.87 -3.68 -9.37
C ARG A 159 12.81 -3.83 -7.85
N GLU A 160 12.22 -4.92 -7.37
CA GLU A 160 12.10 -5.20 -5.93
C GLU A 160 11.52 -4.05 -5.08
N ALA A 161 10.71 -3.18 -5.70
CA ALA A 161 10.25 -1.92 -5.13
C ALA A 161 8.74 -1.89 -4.94
N ALA A 162 8.29 -1.03 -4.04
CA ALA A 162 6.92 -0.63 -3.86
C ALA A 162 6.66 0.77 -4.40
N VAL A 163 5.46 0.98 -4.92
CA VAL A 163 4.98 2.28 -5.41
C VAL A 163 3.55 2.46 -4.92
N ALA A 164 3.28 3.55 -4.21
CA ALA A 164 1.93 3.89 -3.78
C ALA A 164 1.59 5.30 -4.28
N THR A 165 0.33 5.55 -4.61
CA THR A 165 -0.13 6.86 -5.09
C THR A 165 -1.43 7.25 -4.40
N SER A 166 -1.47 8.44 -3.81
CA SER A 166 -2.69 9.06 -3.30
C SER A 166 -3.02 10.33 -4.05
N ALA A 167 -4.32 10.58 -4.25
CA ALA A 167 -4.84 11.81 -4.83
C ALA A 167 -5.48 12.69 -3.75
N SER A 168 -5.41 14.02 -3.92
CA SER A 168 -5.91 15.00 -2.94
C SER A 168 -7.41 14.93 -2.67
N VAL A 169 -8.19 14.41 -3.62
CA VAL A 169 -9.65 14.23 -3.49
C VAL A 169 -10.08 13.22 -2.41
N LEU A 170 -9.19 12.34 -1.95
CA LEU A 170 -9.48 11.31 -0.93
C LEU A 170 -8.78 11.57 0.42
N LEU A 171 -8.08 12.70 0.57
CA LEU A 171 -7.31 12.96 1.78
C LEU A 171 -8.17 13.53 2.90
N VAL A 172 -8.16 12.86 4.06
CA VAL A 172 -8.63 13.43 5.33
C VAL A 172 -7.41 13.97 6.06
N ALA A 173 -7.28 15.29 6.13
CA ALA A 173 -6.21 15.94 6.86
C ALA A 173 -6.40 15.78 8.39
N PRO A 174 -5.35 15.38 9.14
CA PRO A 174 -5.42 15.42 10.61
C PRO A 174 -5.66 16.86 11.07
N ARG A 175 -6.36 17.01 12.21
CA ARG A 175 -6.86 18.30 12.71
C ARG A 175 -5.79 19.40 12.64
N GLY A 176 -6.01 20.42 11.82
CA GLY A 176 -5.14 21.59 11.67
C GLY A 176 -4.37 21.68 10.36
N ALA A 177 -4.16 20.57 9.64
CA ALA A 177 -3.52 20.60 8.34
C ALA A 177 -4.51 21.07 7.24
N ARG A 178 -4.11 22.05 6.43
CA ARG A 178 -4.90 22.54 5.29
C ARG A 178 -4.34 21.97 3.99
N LEU A 179 -5.21 21.38 3.18
CA LEU A 179 -4.87 21.03 1.81
C LEU A 179 -4.47 22.30 1.04
N ARG A 180 -3.26 22.29 0.47
CA ARG A 180 -2.80 23.38 -0.39
C ARG A 180 -3.52 23.32 -1.73
N ALA A 181 -3.95 24.49 -2.22
CA ALA A 181 -4.57 24.61 -3.53
C ALA A 181 -3.54 24.26 -4.64
N GLY A 182 -3.95 23.45 -5.61
CA GLY A 182 -3.16 23.14 -6.80
C GLY A 182 -2.44 21.78 -6.79
N LEU A 183 -2.25 21.14 -5.62
CA LEU A 183 -1.71 19.78 -5.53
C LEU A 183 -2.77 18.72 -5.78
N ARG A 184 -2.37 17.68 -6.49
CA ARG A 184 -3.27 16.75 -7.14
C ARG A 184 -3.00 15.33 -6.67
N GLY A 185 -1.74 15.00 -6.39
CA GLY A 185 -1.36 13.73 -5.79
C GLY A 185 0.12 13.61 -5.42
N ALA A 186 0.43 12.51 -4.74
CA ALA A 186 1.78 12.14 -4.36
C ALA A 186 1.99 10.66 -4.68
N THR A 187 3.09 10.36 -5.36
CA THR A 187 3.57 9.00 -5.61
C THR A 187 4.84 8.77 -4.81
N ILE A 188 4.86 7.70 -4.02
CA ILE A 188 6.02 7.31 -3.22
C ILE A 188 6.58 6.00 -3.74
N ILE A 189 7.90 5.94 -3.95
CA ILE A 189 8.65 4.73 -4.28
C ILE A 189 9.48 4.33 -3.06
N ALA A 190 9.29 3.13 -2.54
CA ALA A 190 9.97 2.65 -1.32
C ALA A 190 10.35 1.17 -1.41
N ALA A 191 11.09 0.69 -0.42
CA ALA A 191 11.44 -0.72 -0.27
C ALA A 191 10.25 -1.58 0.21
N ASP A 192 9.18 -0.99 0.74
CA ASP A 192 7.95 -1.67 1.11
C ASP A 192 6.69 -0.84 0.89
N CYS A 193 5.59 -1.52 0.61
CA CYS A 193 4.35 -0.90 0.16
C CYS A 193 3.63 -0.20 1.30
N MET A 194 3.74 -0.73 2.52
CA MET A 194 3.26 -0.10 3.73
C MET A 194 3.87 1.29 3.96
N THR A 195 5.19 1.41 3.77
CA THR A 195 5.91 2.69 3.86
C THR A 195 5.51 3.62 2.72
N ALA A 196 5.44 3.10 1.49
CA ALA A 196 5.02 3.89 0.35
C ALA A 196 3.61 4.49 0.58
N ASP A 197 2.63 3.66 0.97
CA ASP A 197 1.23 4.05 1.24
C ASP A 197 1.17 5.13 2.35
N ALA A 198 1.83 4.89 3.48
CA ALA A 198 1.86 5.79 4.63
C ALA A 198 2.40 7.18 4.28
N LEU A 199 3.49 7.24 3.50
CA LEU A 199 4.15 8.49 3.15
C LEU A 199 3.41 9.30 2.08
N THR A 200 2.44 8.71 1.37
CA THR A 200 1.65 9.48 0.39
C THR A 200 0.92 10.64 1.05
N LYS A 201 0.43 10.48 2.29
CA LYS A 201 -0.32 11.55 2.99
C LYS A 201 0.57 12.69 3.48
N PRO A 202 1.66 12.47 4.25
CA PRO A 202 2.57 13.54 4.64
C PRO A 202 3.15 14.31 3.46
N CYS A 203 3.58 13.61 2.40
CA CYS A 203 4.15 14.27 1.22
C CYS A 203 3.11 15.11 0.47
N LEU A 204 1.84 14.74 0.52
CA LEU A 204 0.74 15.51 -0.08
C LEU A 204 0.35 16.72 0.78
N LEU A 205 0.43 16.59 2.11
CA LEU A 205 0.18 17.71 3.04
C LEU A 205 1.31 18.76 2.98
N GLU A 206 2.55 18.31 2.85
CA GLU A 206 3.74 19.18 2.80
C GLU A 206 4.63 18.85 1.59
N PRO A 207 4.24 19.27 0.37
CA PRO A 207 4.97 18.96 -0.86
C PRO A 207 6.40 19.50 -0.88
N GLU A 208 6.64 20.67 -0.27
CA GLU A 208 7.96 21.31 -0.18
C GLU A 208 8.94 20.46 0.63
N ARG A 209 8.41 19.66 1.57
CA ARG A 209 9.18 18.73 2.41
C ARG A 209 9.09 17.29 1.91
N ALA A 210 8.36 16.99 0.83
CA ALA A 210 8.10 15.61 0.39
C ALA A 210 9.38 14.80 0.16
N THR A 211 10.39 15.39 -0.47
CA THR A 211 11.70 14.73 -0.69
C THR A 211 12.40 14.43 0.64
N GLU A 212 12.38 15.37 1.57
CA GLU A 212 12.97 15.22 2.91
C GLU A 212 12.24 14.13 3.72
N LEU A 213 10.91 14.19 3.76
CA LEU A 213 10.06 13.24 4.49
C LEU A 213 10.23 11.82 3.95
N ALA A 214 10.28 11.64 2.61
CA ALA A 214 10.50 10.34 2.01
C ALA A 214 11.92 9.81 2.27
N ALA A 215 12.94 10.68 2.23
CA ALA A 215 14.33 10.29 2.50
C ALA A 215 14.54 9.72 3.91
N ARG A 216 13.76 10.16 4.91
CA ARG A 216 13.76 9.60 6.28
C ARG A 216 13.47 8.09 6.32
N PHE A 217 12.84 7.56 5.27
CA PHE A 217 12.47 6.15 5.12
C PHE A 217 13.18 5.47 3.93
N ALA A 218 14.27 6.07 3.41
CA ALA A 218 14.94 5.62 2.19
C ALA A 218 13.97 5.48 0.98
N ALA A 219 12.95 6.34 0.94
CA ALA A 219 11.95 6.41 -0.12
C ALA A 219 12.17 7.65 -1.00
N HIS A 220 11.54 7.65 -2.17
CA HIS A 220 11.52 8.77 -3.11
C HIS A 220 10.09 9.26 -3.30
N ALA A 221 9.87 10.57 -3.26
CA ALA A 221 8.57 11.18 -3.47
C ALA A 221 8.52 11.93 -4.80
N LEU A 222 7.39 11.79 -5.51
CA LEU A 222 7.00 12.57 -6.67
C LEU A 222 5.66 13.23 -6.35
N VAL A 223 5.63 14.56 -6.29
CA VAL A 223 4.41 15.34 -6.02
C VAL A 223 4.02 16.13 -7.26
N TRP A 224 2.72 16.21 -7.54
CA TRP A 224 2.19 16.82 -8.77
C TRP A 224 0.75 17.33 -8.59
#